data_AF-A0A1Y1YWY3-F1
#
_entry.id   AF-A0A1Y1YWY3-F1
#
_cell.length_a   1.000
_cell.length_b   1.000
_cell.length_c   1.000
_cell.angle_alpha   90.00
_cell.angle_beta   90.00
_cell.angle_gamma   90.00
#
_symmetry.space_group_name_H-M   'P 1'
#
loop_
_entity.id
_entity.type
_entity.pdbx_description
1 polymer ?
#
loop_
_entity_poly.entity_id
_entity_poly.type
_entity_poly.pdbx_seq_one_letter_code
_entity_poly.pdbx_strand_id
1 'polypeptide(L)'
;MNHVDRALLHTYPVYCYNYVAKFVGFSNKDVQAIKSVSERLAPLSGVVVDTVYDKLRAFDITWESMAKQHKGYAGKVVEKVQDLKVDSSQIKYRKDMLTRMGRHCIFIFERKLALEIENR
;
A
#
# COMPACT_ATOMS: atom_id res chain seq x y z
N MET A 1 32.05 0.03 3.52
CA MET A 1 30.71 -0.07 4.13
C MET A 1 30.04 1.29 4.09
N ASN A 2 28.74 1.36 3.79
CA ASN A 2 27.99 2.61 3.93
C ASN A 2 27.65 2.78 5.42
N HIS A 3 27.94 3.95 6.01
CA HIS A 3 27.48 4.26 7.35
C HIS A 3 25.95 4.50 7.35
N VAL A 4 25.28 4.02 8.40
CA VAL A 4 23.84 4.20 8.60
C VAL A 4 23.62 4.69 10.03
N ASP A 5 22.97 5.84 10.17
CA ASP A 5 22.58 6.39 11.46
C ASP A 5 21.24 5.79 11.90
N ARG A 6 21.27 5.06 13.01
CA ARG A 6 20.09 4.39 13.57
C ARG A 6 19.02 5.37 14.02
N ALA A 7 19.39 6.51 14.59
CA ALA A 7 18.42 7.49 15.08
C ALA A 7 17.63 8.07 13.90
N LEU A 8 18.34 8.42 12.82
CA LEU A 8 17.71 8.99 11.62
C LEU A 8 16.77 8.01 10.90
N LEU A 9 16.99 6.70 10.98
CA LEU A 9 16.05 5.70 10.44
C LEU A 9 14.65 5.80 11.06
N HIS A 10 14.56 6.20 12.34
CA HIS A 10 13.29 6.27 13.08
C HIS A 10 12.72 7.69 13.18
N THR A 11 13.54 8.73 13.03
CA THR A 11 13.12 10.13 13.21
C THR A 11 13.00 10.91 11.90
N TYR A 12 13.68 10.50 10.83
CA TYR A 12 13.69 11.22 9.55
C TYR A 12 13.22 10.35 8.38
N PRO A 13 11.93 10.47 7.97
CA PRO A 13 11.34 9.60 6.97
C PRO A 13 12.07 9.56 5.63
N VAL A 14 12.58 10.70 5.16
CA VAL A 14 13.31 10.79 3.89
C VAL A 14 14.63 10.01 3.96
N TYR A 15 15.31 10.02 5.11
CA TYR A 15 16.53 9.22 5.31
C TYR A 15 16.24 7.73 5.32
N CYS A 16 15.18 7.31 6.02
CA CYS A 16 14.72 5.92 6.00
C CYS A 16 14.39 5.46 4.57
N TYR A 17 13.63 6.27 3.81
CA TYR A 17 13.34 6.01 2.40
C TYR A 17 14.62 5.87 1.57
N ASN A 18 15.53 6.83 1.65
CA ASN A 18 16.76 6.81 0.84
C ASN A 18 17.65 5.60 1.17
N TYR A 19 17.73 5.23 2.45
CA TYR A 19 18.45 4.02 2.88
C TYR A 19 17.83 2.77 2.28
N VAL A 20 16.51 2.56 2.45
CA VAL A 20 15.82 1.36 1.94
C VAL A 20 15.87 1.31 0.42
N ALA A 21 15.63 2.43 -0.27
CA ALA A 21 15.70 2.51 -1.72
C ALA A 21 17.07 2.10 -2.23
N LYS A 22 18.15 2.64 -1.64
CA LYS A 22 19.52 2.24 -1.97
C LYS A 22 19.79 0.76 -1.66
N PHE A 23 19.29 0.26 -0.53
CA PHE A 23 19.52 -1.13 -0.10
C PHE A 23 18.89 -2.15 -1.06
N VAL A 24 17.65 -1.90 -1.53
CA VAL A 24 16.94 -2.80 -2.46
C VAL A 24 17.23 -2.49 -3.94
N GLY A 25 18.10 -1.52 -4.23
CA GLY A 25 18.40 -1.08 -5.59
C GLY A 25 17.26 -0.32 -6.28
N PHE A 26 16.29 0.19 -5.52
CA PHE A 26 15.19 1.00 -6.06
C PHE A 26 15.71 2.34 -6.59
N SER A 27 15.42 2.62 -7.85
CA SER A 27 15.99 3.73 -8.60
C SER A 27 14.91 4.51 -9.36
N ASN A 28 15.30 5.60 -10.01
CA ASN A 28 14.41 6.35 -10.90
C ASN A 28 13.89 5.50 -12.07
N LYS A 29 14.62 4.44 -12.49
CA LYS A 29 14.14 3.53 -13.55
C LYS A 29 12.91 2.77 -13.08
N ASP A 30 12.91 2.28 -11.84
CA ASP A 30 11.79 1.56 -11.24
C ASP A 30 10.58 2.48 -11.05
N VAL A 31 10.81 3.72 -10.63
CA VAL A 31 9.77 4.74 -10.55
C VAL A 31 9.12 4.96 -11.92
N GLN A 32 9.91 5.11 -12.99
CA GLN A 32 9.37 5.29 -14.33
C GLN A 32 8.64 4.04 -14.85
N ALA A 33 9.15 2.84 -14.56
CA ALA A 33 8.49 1.59 -14.90
C ALA A 33 7.11 1.48 -14.22
N ILE A 34 7.03 1.77 -12.92
CA ILE A 34 5.77 1.79 -12.15
C ILE A 34 4.80 2.83 -12.72
N LYS A 35 5.30 4.04 -13.05
CA LYS A 35 4.49 5.09 -13.68
C LYS A 35 3.95 4.66 -15.05
N SER A 36 4.75 3.98 -15.87
CA SER A 36 4.32 3.58 -17.22
C SER A 36 3.12 2.63 -17.23
N VAL A 37 2.87 1.93 -16.12
CA VAL A 37 1.75 0.99 -15.97
C VAL A 37 0.61 1.54 -15.10
N SER A 38 0.77 2.71 -14.47
CA SER A 38 -0.14 3.20 -13.43
C SER A 38 -1.55 3.46 -13.96
N GLU A 39 -1.68 4.10 -15.12
CA GLU A 39 -2.97 4.36 -15.78
C GLU A 39 -3.72 3.06 -16.11
N ARG A 40 -2.99 2.05 -16.56
CA ARG A 40 -3.56 0.73 -16.91
C ARG A 40 -3.99 -0.06 -15.68
N LEU A 41 -3.29 0.11 -14.56
CA LEU A 41 -3.59 -0.57 -13.30
C LEU A 41 -4.69 0.11 -12.49
N ALA A 42 -4.89 1.43 -12.65
CA ALA A 42 -5.91 2.18 -11.92
C ALA A 42 -7.32 1.55 -11.95
N PRO A 43 -7.91 1.20 -13.12
CA PRO A 43 -9.24 0.60 -13.18
C PRO A 43 -9.27 -0.82 -12.59
N LEU A 44 -8.12 -1.51 -12.52
CA LEU A 44 -8.01 -2.87 -12.01
C LEU A 44 -7.82 -2.92 -10.49
N SER A 45 -7.64 -1.77 -9.82
CA SER A 45 -7.34 -1.70 -8.39
C SER A 45 -8.28 -2.52 -7.49
N GLY A 46 -9.59 -2.51 -7.77
CA GLY A 46 -10.57 -3.30 -7.02
C GLY A 46 -10.34 -4.81 -7.16
N VAL A 47 -10.20 -5.29 -8.41
CA VAL A 47 -9.99 -6.73 -8.70
C VAL A 47 -8.67 -7.23 -8.12
N VAL A 48 -7.61 -6.42 -8.22
CA VAL A 48 -6.31 -6.76 -7.63
C VAL A 48 -6.41 -6.88 -6.11
N VAL A 49 -7.08 -5.92 -5.45
CA VAL A 49 -7.31 -5.96 -4.00
C VAL A 49 -8.14 -7.18 -3.62
N ASP A 50 -9.19 -7.51 -4.37
CA ASP A 50 -10.00 -8.70 -4.14
C ASP A 50 -9.16 -9.98 -4.20
N THR A 51 -8.39 -10.14 -5.28
CA THR A 51 -7.52 -11.30 -5.51
C THR A 51 -6.47 -11.47 -4.40
N VAL A 52 -5.89 -10.36 -3.93
CA VAL A 52 -4.94 -10.39 -2.80
C VAL A 52 -5.63 -10.85 -1.53
N TYR A 53 -6.84 -10.38 -1.23
CA TYR A 53 -7.56 -10.79 -0.03
C TYR A 53 -7.97 -12.27 -0.08
N ASP A 54 -8.32 -12.79 -1.25
CA ASP A 54 -8.56 -14.22 -1.42
C ASP A 54 -7.30 -15.03 -1.12
N LYS A 55 -6.14 -14.56 -1.58
CA LYS A 55 -4.85 -15.20 -1.30
C LYS A 55 -4.46 -15.10 0.18
N LEU A 56 -4.65 -13.96 0.83
CA LEU A 56 -4.37 -13.77 2.26
C LEU A 56 -5.27 -14.67 3.12
N ARG A 57 -6.53 -14.86 2.71
CA ARG A 57 -7.47 -15.76 3.40
C ARG A 57 -7.11 -17.25 3.25
N ALA A 58 -6.37 -17.61 2.21
CA ALA A 58 -5.90 -18.98 2.01
C ALA A 58 -4.89 -19.45 3.08
N PHE A 59 -4.38 -18.54 3.91
CA PHE A 59 -3.46 -18.84 5.01
C PHE A 59 -4.07 -18.36 6.33
N ASP A 60 -4.37 -19.30 7.22
CA ASP A 60 -4.98 -19.07 8.53
C ASP A 60 -4.25 -18.02 9.37
N ILE A 61 -2.94 -18.16 9.55
CA ILE A 61 -2.10 -17.24 10.35
C ILE A 61 -2.14 -15.81 9.80
N THR A 62 -2.31 -15.67 8.48
CA THR A 62 -2.42 -14.37 7.83
C THR A 62 -3.81 -13.79 8.04
N TRP A 63 -4.86 -14.61 7.88
CA TRP A 63 -6.25 -14.20 8.07
C TRP A 63 -6.58 -13.85 9.53
N GLU A 64 -5.96 -14.52 10.49
CA GLU A 64 -6.08 -14.21 11.92
C GLU A 64 -5.69 -12.76 12.25
N SER A 65 -4.65 -12.25 11.61
CA SER A 65 -4.22 -10.85 11.78
C SER A 65 -5.29 -9.84 11.32
N MET A 66 -6.22 -10.26 10.46
CA MET A 66 -7.30 -9.43 9.94
C MET A 66 -8.48 -9.29 10.93
N ALA A 67 -8.57 -10.16 11.93
CA ALA A 67 -9.58 -10.09 13.00
C ALA A 67 -9.31 -8.95 13.99
N LYS A 68 -8.06 -8.48 14.08
CA LYS A 68 -7.70 -7.33 14.92
C LYS A 68 -8.33 -6.05 14.38
N GLN A 69 -8.76 -5.17 15.28
CA GLN A 69 -9.28 -3.85 14.90
C GLN A 69 -8.22 -3.07 14.12
N HIS A 70 -8.58 -2.63 12.91
CA HIS A 70 -7.71 -1.77 12.12
C HIS A 70 -7.75 -0.34 12.68
N LYS A 71 -6.60 0.34 12.73
CA LYS A 71 -6.52 1.73 13.20
C LYS A 71 -7.44 2.63 12.35
N GLY A 72 -8.33 3.39 12.99
CA GLY A 72 -9.31 4.25 12.32
C GLY A 72 -10.61 3.56 11.90
N TYR A 73 -10.74 2.25 12.08
CA TYR A 73 -12.02 1.56 11.92
C TYR A 73 -12.85 1.65 13.20
N ALA A 74 -14.01 2.31 13.13
CA ALA A 74 -14.92 2.52 14.27
C ALA A 74 -16.14 1.59 14.28
N GLY A 75 -16.26 0.66 13.32
CA GLY A 75 -17.37 -0.28 13.26
C GLY A 75 -17.19 -1.51 14.15
N LYS A 76 -18.21 -2.38 14.19
CA LYS A 76 -18.16 -3.63 14.94
C LYS A 76 -17.07 -4.55 14.38
N VAL A 77 -16.25 -5.08 15.29
CA VAL A 77 -15.14 -5.98 14.98
C VAL A 77 -15.58 -7.42 15.18
N VAL A 78 -15.21 -8.28 14.24
CA VAL A 78 -15.34 -9.73 14.40
C VAL A 78 -13.99 -10.24 14.89
N GLU A 79 -13.92 -10.58 16.18
CA GLU A 79 -12.68 -10.95 16.86
C GLU A 79 -12.26 -12.40 16.61
N LYS A 80 -13.23 -13.28 16.38
CA LYS A 80 -12.97 -14.69 16.04
C LYS A 80 -12.77 -14.82 14.53
N VAL A 81 -11.57 -15.27 14.14
CA VAL A 81 -11.22 -15.47 12.72
C VAL A 81 -12.18 -16.42 11.98
N GLN A 82 -12.78 -17.38 12.71
CA GLN A 82 -13.73 -18.35 12.17
C GLN A 82 -15.02 -17.68 11.66
N ASP A 83 -15.43 -16.59 12.32
CA ASP A 83 -16.62 -15.81 11.96
C ASP A 83 -16.28 -14.69 10.96
N LEU A 84 -14.98 -14.47 10.68
CA LEU A 84 -14.49 -13.40 9.83
C LEU A 84 -14.62 -13.77 8.35
N LYS A 85 -15.59 -13.16 7.68
CA LYS A 85 -15.86 -13.33 6.25
C LYS A 85 -15.26 -12.20 5.42
N VAL A 86 -15.02 -12.45 4.13
CA VAL A 86 -14.48 -11.45 3.19
C VAL A 86 -15.41 -10.25 3.02
N ASP A 87 -16.70 -10.43 3.23
CA ASP A 87 -17.73 -9.39 3.16
C ASP A 87 -18.00 -8.69 4.52
N SER A 88 -17.28 -9.08 5.57
CA SER A 88 -17.35 -8.44 6.88
C SER A 88 -16.96 -6.97 6.76
N SER A 89 -17.64 -6.10 7.50
CA SER A 89 -17.47 -4.65 7.43
C SER A 89 -16.03 -4.19 7.68
N GLN A 90 -15.30 -4.86 8.58
CA GLN A 90 -13.88 -4.56 8.84
C GLN A 90 -12.96 -4.94 7.67
N ILE A 91 -13.29 -5.97 6.90
CA ILE A 91 -12.54 -6.37 5.70
C ILE A 91 -12.82 -5.40 4.55
N LYS A 92 -14.10 -5.08 4.32
CA LYS A 92 -14.50 -4.06 3.33
C LYS A 92 -13.79 -2.74 3.57
N TYR A 93 -13.76 -2.27 4.82
CA TYR A 93 -13.02 -1.06 5.19
C TYR A 93 -11.54 -1.12 4.82
N ARG A 94 -10.84 -2.23 5.12
CA ARG A 94 -9.42 -2.39 4.78
C ARG A 94 -9.20 -2.44 3.26
N LYS A 95 -10.09 -3.11 2.52
CA LYS A 95 -10.05 -3.17 1.05
C LYS A 95 -10.30 -1.80 0.42
N ASP A 96 -11.27 -1.05 0.93
CA ASP A 96 -11.57 0.31 0.47
C ASP A 96 -10.39 1.26 0.72
N MET A 97 -9.76 1.16 1.89
CA MET A 97 -8.56 1.91 2.22
C MET A 97 -7.43 1.61 1.23
N LEU A 98 -7.12 0.33 0.98
CA LEU A 98 -6.08 -0.06 0.01
C LEU A 98 -6.39 0.39 -1.41
N THR A 99 -7.64 0.25 -1.84
CA THR A 99 -8.07 0.68 -3.18
C THR A 99 -7.95 2.19 -3.34
N ARG A 100 -8.34 2.96 -2.31
CA ARG A 100 -8.18 4.42 -2.30
C ARG A 100 -6.71 4.83 -2.28
N MET A 101 -5.86 4.18 -1.48
CA MET A 101 -4.43 4.45 -1.45
C MET A 101 -3.77 4.15 -2.80
N GLY A 102 -4.11 3.03 -3.44
CA GLY A 102 -3.64 2.69 -4.78
C GLY A 102 -3.98 3.76 -5.80
N ARG A 103 -5.24 4.22 -5.84
CA ARG A 103 -5.66 5.33 -6.70
C ARG A 103 -4.95 6.64 -6.36
N HIS A 104 -4.75 6.94 -5.08
CA HIS A 104 -4.10 8.18 -4.65
C HIS A 104 -2.62 8.22 -5.04
N CYS A 105 -1.89 7.11 -4.89
CA CYS A 105 -0.52 6.99 -5.37
C CYS A 105 -0.44 7.27 -6.88
N ILE A 106 -1.33 6.65 -7.67
CA ILE A 106 -1.41 6.86 -9.12
C ILE A 106 -1.70 8.34 -9.45
N PHE A 107 -2.66 8.95 -8.76
CA PHE A 107 -3.03 10.36 -8.96
C PHE A 107 -1.92 11.36 -8.57
N ILE A 108 -1.18 11.10 -7.49
CA ILE A 108 0.00 11.90 -7.11
C ILE A 108 1.07 11.84 -8.21
N PHE A 109 1.27 10.66 -8.81
CA PHE A 109 2.24 10.49 -9.89
C PHE A 109 1.85 11.28 -11.14
N GLU A 110 0.57 11.34 -11.49
CA GLU A 110 0.08 12.10 -12.65
C GLU A 110 0.12 13.62 -12.44
N ARG A 111 -0.29 14.14 -11.27
CA ARG A 111 -0.21 15.60 -11.01
C ARG A 111 1.23 16.12 -11.02
N LYS A 112 2.19 15.30 -10.60
CA LYS A 112 3.61 15.70 -10.66
C LYS A 112 4.13 15.77 -12.10
N LEU A 113 3.61 14.92 -13.00
CA LEU A 113 3.95 14.94 -14.44
C LEU A 113 3.41 16.19 -15.13
N ALA A 114 2.16 16.57 -14.85
CA ALA A 114 1.56 17.78 -15.41
C ALA A 114 2.35 19.04 -15.02
N LEU A 115 2.77 19.14 -13.75
CA LEU A 115 3.58 20.26 -13.26
C LEU A 115 5.02 20.27 -13.79
N GLU A 116 5.61 19.11 -14.11
CA GLU A 116 6.96 19.03 -14.71
C GLU A 116 6.96 19.33 -16.22
N ILE A 117 5.83 19.14 -16.91
CA ILE A 117 5.64 19.50 -18.33
C ILE A 117 5.30 20.99 -18.49
N GLU A 118 4.50 21.56 -17.59
CA GLU A 118 4.10 22.97 -17.63
C GLU A 118 5.23 23.94 -17.23
N ASN A 119 6.28 23.45 -16.56
CA ASN A 119 7.47 24.22 -16.18
C ASN A 119 8.69 24.01 -17.12
N ARG A 120 8.48 23.45 -18.32
CA ARG A 120 9.48 23.36 -19.39
C ARG A 120 9.04 24.15 -20.61
#